data_AF-A0ABD3UFX1-F1
#
_entry.id   AF-A0ABD3UFX1-F1
#
_cell.length_a   1.000
_cell.length_b   1.000
_cell.length_c   1.000
_cell.angle_alpha   90.00
_cell.angle_beta   90.00
_cell.angle_gamma   90.00
#
_symmetry.space_group_name_H-M   'P 1'
#
loop_
_entity.id
_entity.type
_entity.pdbx_description
1 polymer ?
#
loop_
_entity_poly.entity_id
_entity_poly.type
_entity_poly.pdbx_seq_one_letter_code
_entity_poly.pdbx_strand_id
1 'polypeptide(L)'
;MLQGDVYLMIDVGMIKGDLYVMMGVFMLQGDVYLMMGVGIIQGDVYLSIGVFMLQGDVYLMIGVGMLQGDVYLLMSVGMLQDDVYLMMGVGMIQGDVYLMIGVGMLQGDVYLMMGVGMIQGDVYLLMSVGMLQDDVYLMMSVGMIQGDVYLMIGVGMLQGDVYLMMGVRYDTG
;
A
#
# COMPACT_ATOMS: atom_id res chain seq x y z
N MET A 1 28.59 8.78 -23.31
CA MET A 1 28.54 7.70 -22.30
C MET A 1 29.27 8.24 -21.09
N LEU A 2 28.54 8.61 -20.04
CA LEU A 2 29.16 8.95 -18.76
C LEU A 2 29.47 7.62 -18.05
N GLN A 3 30.69 7.48 -17.52
CA GLN A 3 31.11 6.36 -16.67
C GLN A 3 31.50 6.93 -15.30
N GLY A 4 30.91 6.39 -14.23
CA GLY A 4 31.07 6.83 -12.83
C GLY A 4 29.77 7.36 -12.22
N ASP A 5 29.69 7.43 -10.88
CA ASP A 5 28.54 7.98 -10.16
C ASP A 5 28.28 9.42 -10.61
N VAL A 6 27.20 9.63 -11.36
CA VAL A 6 26.81 10.92 -11.90
C VAL A 6 25.96 11.64 -10.86
N TYR A 7 26.54 12.65 -10.21
CA TYR A 7 25.80 13.56 -9.32
C TYR A 7 25.25 14.74 -10.11
N LEU A 8 23.93 14.76 -10.33
CA LEU A 8 23.26 15.87 -10.99
C LEU A 8 22.35 16.61 -10.01
N MET A 9 22.33 17.94 -10.10
CA MET A 9 21.37 18.74 -9.33
C MET A 9 19.96 18.58 -9.91
N ILE A 10 19.88 18.58 -11.24
CA ILE A 10 18.67 18.34 -12.01
C ILE A 10 19.05 17.46 -13.19
N ASP A 11 18.26 16.43 -13.46
CA ASP A 11 18.35 15.69 -14.71
C ASP A 11 16.98 15.45 -15.33
N VAL A 12 16.93 15.47 -16.66
CA VAL A 12 15.72 15.20 -17.44
C VAL A 12 16.11 14.37 -18.66
N GLY A 13 15.55 13.18 -18.79
CA GLY A 13 15.74 12.38 -19.99
C GLY A 13 15.64 10.88 -19.83
N MET A 14 16.19 10.18 -20.81
CA MET A 14 16.34 8.72 -20.82
C MET A 14 17.73 8.36 -20.32
N ILE A 15 17.77 7.57 -19.25
CA ILE A 15 19.02 7.22 -18.56
C ILE A 15 19.11 5.69 -18.47
N LYS A 16 20.31 5.17 -18.73
CA LYS A 16 20.63 3.75 -18.55
C LYS A 16 21.83 3.64 -17.61
N GLY A 17 21.68 2.84 -16.57
CA GLY A 17 22.62 2.75 -15.46
C GLY A 17 22.16 3.58 -14.27
N ASP A 18 22.88 3.44 -13.17
CA ASP A 18 22.45 3.99 -11.88
C ASP A 18 22.62 5.51 -11.84
N LEU A 19 21.71 6.16 -11.12
CA LEU A 19 21.62 7.62 -11.07
C LEU A 19 21.63 8.14 -9.64
N TYR A 20 22.38 9.22 -9.42
CA TYR A 20 22.36 9.99 -8.17
C TYR A 20 21.98 11.44 -8.49
N VAL A 21 20.72 11.81 -8.29
CA VAL A 21 20.23 13.14 -8.69
C VAL A 21 19.42 13.79 -7.58
N MET A 22 19.53 15.10 -7.37
CA MET A 22 18.66 15.75 -6.39
C MET A 22 17.21 15.83 -6.89
N MET A 23 17.01 16.29 -8.12
CA MET A 23 15.69 16.39 -8.74
C MET A 23 15.68 15.83 -10.16
N GLY A 24 14.61 15.16 -10.58
CA GLY A 24 14.56 14.77 -11.98
C GLY A 24 13.22 14.33 -12.53
N VAL A 25 13.15 14.36 -13.86
CA VAL A 25 12.05 13.80 -14.63
C VAL A 25 12.61 12.83 -15.66
N PHE A 26 12.45 11.53 -15.47
CA PHE A 26 13.21 10.56 -16.25
C PHE A 26 12.45 9.29 -16.62
N MET A 27 12.93 8.67 -17.69
CA MET A 27 12.76 7.25 -17.95
C MET A 27 14.10 6.58 -17.64
N LEU A 28 14.14 5.74 -16.62
CA LEU A 28 15.36 5.13 -16.11
C LEU A 28 15.32 3.62 -16.20
N GLN A 29 16.41 3.04 -16.66
CA GLN A 29 16.70 1.61 -16.52
C GLN A 29 17.99 1.47 -15.70
N GLY A 30 17.86 1.15 -14.42
CA GLY A 30 18.92 1.18 -13.40
C GLY A 30 18.38 1.68 -12.07
N ASP A 31 19.22 1.60 -11.04
CA ASP A 31 18.83 2.00 -9.70
C ASP A 31 18.97 3.52 -9.54
N VAL A 32 18.18 4.12 -8.64
CA VAL A 32 18.31 5.57 -8.40
C VAL A 32 18.18 5.95 -6.95
N TYR A 33 19.10 6.85 -6.59
CA TYR A 33 19.02 7.64 -5.38
C TYR A 33 18.68 9.07 -5.73
N LEU A 34 17.52 9.56 -5.27
CA LEU A 34 17.15 10.95 -5.51
C LEU A 34 16.36 11.61 -4.37
N MET A 35 16.20 12.93 -4.39
CA MET A 35 15.44 13.66 -3.35
C MET A 35 13.99 13.98 -3.77
N MET A 36 13.78 14.36 -5.04
CA MET A 36 12.44 14.52 -5.60
C MET A 36 12.39 14.10 -7.07
N GLY A 37 11.39 13.33 -7.48
CA GLY A 37 11.33 12.96 -8.89
C GLY A 37 9.98 12.51 -9.40
N VAL A 38 9.90 12.49 -10.72
CA VAL A 38 8.76 11.96 -11.47
C VAL A 38 9.31 11.09 -12.59
N GLY A 39 8.74 9.91 -12.81
CA GLY A 39 9.29 9.10 -13.89
C GLY A 39 8.72 7.71 -14.06
N ILE A 40 9.34 7.02 -15.01
CA ILE A 40 9.18 5.59 -15.24
C ILE A 40 10.52 4.95 -14.92
N ILE A 41 10.54 3.99 -14.00
CA ILE A 41 11.77 3.40 -13.49
C ILE A 41 11.67 1.88 -13.56
N GLN A 42 12.72 1.26 -14.10
CA GLN A 42 12.98 -0.16 -13.99
C GLN A 42 14.28 -0.34 -13.22
N GLY A 43 14.19 -0.69 -11.95
CA GLY A 43 15.29 -0.70 -10.99
C GLY A 43 14.83 -0.25 -9.61
N ASP A 44 15.72 -0.40 -8.64
CA ASP A 44 15.42 -0.09 -7.24
C ASP A 44 15.52 1.41 -6.97
N VAL A 45 14.68 1.90 -6.06
CA VAL A 45 14.59 3.34 -5.77
C VAL A 45 14.70 3.62 -4.29
N TYR A 46 15.61 4.54 -3.97
CA TYR A 46 15.77 5.14 -2.65
C TYR A 46 15.56 6.65 -2.75
N LEU A 47 14.48 7.17 -2.13
CA LEU A 47 14.11 8.58 -2.33
C LEU A 47 13.25 9.17 -1.20
N SER A 48 13.22 10.50 -1.08
CA SER A 48 12.28 11.19 -0.20
C SER A 48 10.86 11.27 -0.78
N ILE A 49 10.65 11.92 -1.94
CA ILE A 49 9.31 12.19 -2.49
C ILE A 49 9.26 11.93 -4.00
N GLY A 50 8.29 11.16 -4.51
CA GLY A 50 8.07 11.20 -5.94
C GLY A 50 6.82 10.52 -6.49
N VAL A 51 6.70 10.63 -7.81
CA VAL A 51 5.55 10.15 -8.58
C VAL A 51 6.04 9.20 -9.67
N PHE A 52 5.78 7.90 -9.55
CA PHE A 52 6.40 6.92 -10.44
C PHE A 52 5.44 5.87 -11.00
N MET A 53 5.81 5.37 -12.18
CA MET A 53 5.53 4.01 -12.59
C MET A 53 6.83 3.23 -12.42
N LEU A 54 6.88 2.31 -11.47
CA LEU A 54 8.12 1.71 -10.98
C LEU A 54 7.98 0.20 -10.94
N GLN A 55 9.00 -0.48 -11.48
CA GLN A 55 9.21 -1.91 -11.33
C GLN A 55 10.59 -2.15 -10.68
N GLY A 56 10.61 -2.67 -9.45
CA GLY A 56 11.78 -2.76 -8.57
C GLY A 56 11.41 -2.46 -7.12
N ASP A 57 12.34 -2.67 -6.20
CA ASP A 57 12.09 -2.45 -4.77
C ASP A 57 12.12 -0.95 -4.45
N VAL A 58 11.28 -0.55 -3.49
CA VAL A 58 11.01 0.86 -3.21
C VAL A 58 11.17 1.20 -1.75
N TYR A 59 12.04 2.17 -1.48
CA TYR A 59 12.21 2.77 -0.17
C TYR A 59 11.98 4.29 -0.26
N LEU A 60 10.79 4.76 0.10
CA LEU A 60 10.43 6.19 0.02
C LEU A 60 9.88 6.78 1.32
N MET A 61 10.00 8.09 1.52
CA MET A 61 9.13 8.75 2.50
C MET A 61 7.72 8.93 1.94
N ILE A 62 7.59 9.45 0.72
CA ILE A 62 6.30 9.73 0.08
C ILE A 62 6.34 9.26 -1.38
N GLY A 63 5.42 8.36 -1.74
CA GLY A 63 5.32 7.83 -3.09
C GLY A 63 3.90 7.97 -3.64
N VAL A 64 3.80 8.33 -4.92
CA VAL A 64 2.53 8.32 -5.65
C VAL A 64 2.71 7.53 -6.94
N GLY A 65 1.75 6.67 -7.29
CA GLY A 65 1.69 6.05 -8.60
C GLY A 65 1.56 4.54 -8.58
N MET A 66 2.24 3.86 -9.51
CA MET A 66 2.18 2.40 -9.65
C MET A 66 3.53 1.82 -9.27
N LEU A 67 3.59 1.06 -8.18
CA LEU A 67 4.82 0.46 -7.67
C LEU A 67 4.65 -1.05 -7.64
N GLN A 68 5.59 -1.76 -8.26
CA GLN A 68 5.65 -3.22 -8.27
C GLN A 68 7.03 -3.67 -7.79
N GLY A 69 7.08 -4.52 -6.76
CA GLY A 69 8.28 -4.88 -5.99
C GLY A 69 8.05 -4.63 -4.51
N ASP A 70 9.00 -4.99 -3.64
CA ASP A 70 8.80 -4.82 -2.20
C ASP A 70 8.79 -3.33 -1.83
N VAL A 71 7.75 -2.92 -1.09
CA VAL A 71 7.42 -1.51 -0.88
C VAL A 71 7.52 -1.13 0.60
N TYR A 72 8.45 -0.23 0.92
CA TYR A 72 8.60 0.36 2.25
C TYR A 72 8.45 1.89 2.19
N LEU A 73 7.31 2.42 2.66
CA LEU A 73 7.12 3.87 2.73
C LEU A 73 6.50 4.38 4.02
N LEU A 74 6.73 5.67 4.30
CA LEU A 74 5.94 6.36 5.30
C LEU A 74 4.52 6.64 4.77
N MET A 75 4.40 7.18 3.56
CA MET A 75 3.11 7.50 2.94
C MET A 75 3.07 7.08 1.47
N SER A 76 1.98 6.47 1.04
CA SER A 76 1.75 6.16 -0.38
C SER A 76 0.35 6.50 -0.83
N VAL A 77 0.22 6.86 -2.11
CA VAL A 77 -1.05 6.93 -2.82
C VAL A 77 -0.92 6.25 -4.18
N GLY A 78 -1.67 5.18 -4.44
CA GLY A 78 -1.70 4.57 -5.77
C GLY A 78 -1.97 3.08 -5.80
N MET A 79 -1.31 2.39 -6.72
CA MET A 79 -1.41 0.94 -6.92
C MET A 79 -0.10 0.29 -6.51
N LEU A 80 -0.15 -0.62 -5.55
CA LEU A 80 1.01 -1.31 -5.00
C LEU A 80 0.81 -2.82 -5.14
N GLN A 81 1.87 -3.52 -5.50
CA GLN A 81 1.89 -4.96 -5.66
C GLN A 81 3.10 -5.55 -4.93
N ASP A 82 2.96 -6.79 -4.46
CA ASP A 82 3.92 -7.56 -3.65
C ASP A 82 3.88 -7.14 -2.16
N ASP A 83 4.96 -7.31 -1.40
CA ASP A 83 4.95 -7.06 0.04
C ASP A 83 4.97 -5.55 0.32
N VAL A 84 4.00 -5.08 1.12
CA VAL A 84 3.79 -3.64 1.37
C VAL A 84 3.78 -3.31 2.85
N TYR A 85 4.72 -2.45 3.25
CA TYR A 85 4.85 -1.91 4.59
C TYR A 85 4.70 -0.39 4.55
N LEU A 86 3.60 0.14 5.13
CA LEU A 86 3.35 1.58 5.16
C LEU A 86 2.90 2.09 6.52
N MET A 87 3.25 3.34 6.85
CA MET A 87 2.57 4.02 7.95
C MET A 87 1.16 4.48 7.50
N MET A 88 1.04 5.07 6.32
CA MET A 88 -0.27 5.43 5.73
C MET A 88 -0.30 5.10 4.25
N GLY A 89 -1.38 4.47 3.79
CA GLY A 89 -1.56 4.09 2.38
C GLY A 89 -2.97 4.37 1.89
N VAL A 90 -3.06 4.89 0.67
CA VAL A 90 -4.34 5.10 -0.02
C VAL A 90 -4.30 4.49 -1.42
N GLY A 91 -5.27 3.64 -1.76
CA GLY A 91 -5.44 3.14 -3.13
C GLY A 91 -5.69 1.64 -3.21
N MET A 92 -5.06 0.98 -4.18
CA MET A 92 -5.19 -0.46 -4.39
C MET A 92 -3.88 -1.14 -3.99
N ILE A 93 -3.92 -2.10 -3.08
CA ILE A 93 -2.74 -2.80 -2.59
C ILE A 93 -3.01 -4.30 -2.69
N GLN A 94 -2.11 -5.03 -3.33
CA GLN A 94 -2.22 -6.48 -3.52
C GLN A 94 -0.92 -7.18 -3.08
N GLY A 95 -1.01 -8.09 -2.12
CA GLY A 95 0.12 -8.83 -1.55
C GLY A 95 0.00 -8.96 -0.04
N ASP A 96 1.11 -9.17 0.67
CA ASP A 96 1.12 -9.13 2.13
C ASP A 96 1.23 -7.68 2.60
N VAL A 97 0.27 -7.25 3.44
CA VAL A 97 -0.01 -5.84 3.68
C VAL A 97 0.06 -5.51 5.16
N TYR A 98 1.00 -4.64 5.53
CA TYR A 98 1.15 -4.12 6.89
C TYR A 98 1.02 -2.60 6.90
N LEU A 99 -0.10 -2.09 7.43
CA LEU A 99 -0.33 -0.64 7.53
C LEU A 99 -0.76 -0.20 8.92
N MET A 100 -0.34 0.99 9.35
CA MET A 100 -1.01 1.63 10.49
C MET A 100 -2.37 2.20 10.05
N ILE A 101 -2.45 2.89 8.91
CA ILE A 101 -3.70 3.41 8.34
C ILE A 101 -3.79 3.08 6.86
N GLY A 102 -4.86 2.42 6.44
CA GLY A 102 -5.11 2.08 5.04
C GLY A 102 -6.48 2.51 4.58
N VAL A 103 -6.55 3.10 3.38
CA VAL A 103 -7.82 3.48 2.74
C VAL A 103 -7.85 2.96 1.31
N GLY A 104 -8.84 2.15 0.94
CA GLY A 104 -9.05 1.73 -0.44
C GLY A 104 -9.37 0.25 -0.57
N MET A 105 -8.73 -0.41 -1.53
CA MET A 105 -8.92 -1.85 -1.81
C MET A 105 -7.65 -2.59 -1.46
N LEU A 106 -7.72 -3.49 -0.49
CA LEU A 106 -6.59 -4.30 -0.02
C LEU A 106 -6.89 -5.77 -0.28
N GLN A 107 -5.95 -6.49 -0.88
CA GLN A 107 -6.11 -7.91 -1.20
C GLN A 107 -4.86 -8.70 -0.78
N GLY A 108 -5.07 -9.76 0.01
CA GLY A 108 -4.01 -10.63 0.54
C GLY A 108 -4.05 -10.71 2.07
N ASP A 109 -2.96 -11.13 2.70
CA ASP A 109 -2.86 -11.18 4.16
C ASP A 109 -2.67 -9.75 4.69
N VAL A 110 -3.61 -9.27 5.50
CA VAL A 110 -3.78 -7.85 5.76
C VAL A 110 -3.80 -7.56 7.26
N TYR A 111 -2.83 -6.78 7.72
CA TYR A 111 -2.68 -6.33 9.11
C TYR A 111 -2.79 -4.81 9.20
N LEU A 112 -3.84 -4.29 9.83
CA LEU A 112 -4.00 -2.85 10.05
C LEU A 112 -4.39 -2.43 11.47
N MET A 113 -3.97 -1.22 11.86
CA MET A 113 -4.58 -0.55 13.01
C MET A 113 -5.91 0.10 12.60
N MET A 114 -5.98 0.79 11.47
CA MET A 114 -7.22 1.40 10.96
C MET A 114 -7.37 1.16 9.46
N GLY A 115 -8.48 0.56 9.05
CA GLY A 115 -8.81 0.30 7.65
C GLY A 115 -10.12 0.93 7.22
N VAL A 116 -10.16 1.53 6.04
CA VAL A 116 -11.39 2.00 5.40
C VAL A 116 -11.47 1.51 3.96
N GLY A 117 -12.56 0.86 3.57
CA GLY A 117 -12.80 0.45 2.19
C GLY A 117 -13.12 -1.03 2.05
N MET A 118 -12.54 -1.69 1.04
CA MET A 118 -12.75 -3.11 0.78
C MET A 118 -11.47 -3.88 1.09
N ILE A 119 -11.55 -4.91 1.92
CA ILE A 119 -10.42 -5.75 2.27
C ILE A 119 -10.82 -7.20 2.06
N GLN A 120 -9.99 -7.95 1.33
CA GLN A 120 -10.22 -9.35 1.02
C GLN A 120 -8.96 -10.17 1.33
N GLY A 121 -9.11 -11.22 2.14
CA GLY A 121 -8.03 -12.13 2.56
C GLY A 121 -8.07 -12.40 4.06
N ASP A 122 -6.97 -12.93 4.61
CA ASP A 122 -6.86 -13.15 6.05
C ASP A 122 -6.53 -11.82 6.76
N VAL A 123 -7.44 -11.39 7.64
CA VAL A 123 -7.52 -9.99 8.06
C VAL A 123 -7.42 -9.84 9.57
N TYR A 124 -6.47 -9.03 10.03
CA TYR A 124 -6.32 -8.62 11.43
C TYR A 124 -6.39 -7.10 11.56
N LEU A 125 -7.48 -6.59 12.15
CA LEU A 125 -7.69 -5.16 12.31
C LEU A 125 -8.09 -4.74 13.73
N LEU A 126 -7.59 -3.59 14.17
CA LEU A 126 -8.14 -2.94 15.37
C LEU A 126 -9.47 -2.26 15.05
N MET A 127 -9.53 -1.44 14.00
CA MET A 127 -10.75 -0.73 13.58
C MET A 127 -10.94 -0.79 12.09
N SER A 128 -12.16 -1.08 11.63
CA SER A 128 -12.50 -1.03 10.22
C SER A 128 -13.82 -0.32 9.93
N VAL A 129 -13.89 0.30 8.75
CA VAL A 129 -15.14 0.76 8.15
C VAL A 129 -15.20 0.32 6.70
N GLY A 130 -16.19 -0.50 6.33
CA GLY A 130 -16.38 -0.90 4.94
C GLY A 130 -16.75 -2.37 4.77
N MET A 131 -16.18 -3.02 3.76
CA MET A 131 -16.48 -4.40 3.39
C MET A 131 -15.27 -5.29 3.62
N LEU A 132 -15.46 -6.35 4.37
CA LEU A 132 -14.42 -7.33 4.67
C LEU A 132 -14.88 -8.71 4.22
N GLN A 133 -13.96 -9.49 3.64
CA GLN A 133 -14.24 -10.82 3.15
C GLN A 133 -13.12 -11.80 3.57
N ASP A 134 -13.52 -13.05 3.83
CA ASP A 134 -12.71 -14.21 4.24
C ASP A 134 -12.50 -14.28 5.77
N ASP A 135 -11.34 -14.70 6.28
CA ASP A 135 -11.13 -14.89 7.72
C ASP A 135 -10.79 -13.56 8.40
N VAL A 136 -11.60 -13.13 9.38
CA VAL A 136 -11.51 -11.76 9.90
C VAL A 136 -11.48 -11.72 11.43
N TYR A 137 -10.45 -11.08 11.98
CA TYR A 137 -10.31 -10.77 13.41
C TYR A 137 -10.30 -9.26 13.65
N LEU A 138 -11.27 -8.77 14.43
CA LEU A 138 -11.49 -7.34 14.66
C LEU A 138 -11.86 -6.98 16.10
N MET A 139 -11.39 -5.81 16.55
CA MET A 139 -11.94 -5.19 17.75
C MET A 139 -13.19 -4.38 17.47
N MET A 140 -13.17 -3.49 16.47
CA MET A 140 -14.32 -2.66 16.12
C MET A 140 -14.54 -2.62 14.60
N SER A 141 -15.79 -2.76 14.16
CA SER A 141 -16.13 -2.64 12.75
C SER A 141 -17.49 -2.00 12.52
N VAL A 142 -17.59 -1.22 11.44
CA VAL A 142 -18.84 -0.76 10.86
C VAL A 142 -18.89 -1.13 9.38
N GLY A 143 -19.87 -1.94 8.95
CA GLY A 143 -20.08 -2.22 7.53
C GLY A 143 -20.58 -3.63 7.22
N MET A 144 -19.98 -4.28 6.22
CA MET A 144 -20.36 -5.64 5.80
C MET A 144 -19.17 -6.57 5.99
N ILE A 145 -19.40 -7.72 6.62
CA ILE A 145 -18.37 -8.74 6.80
C ILE A 145 -18.92 -10.09 6.36
N GLN A 146 -18.20 -10.78 5.49
CA GLN A 146 -18.55 -12.11 5.01
C GLN A 146 -17.38 -13.09 5.21
N GLY A 147 -17.59 -14.16 5.98
CA GLY A 147 -16.60 -15.22 6.20
C GLY A 147 -16.61 -15.72 7.63
N ASP A 148 -15.47 -16.23 8.09
CA ASP A 148 -15.28 -16.67 9.48
C ASP A 148 -14.81 -15.48 10.32
N VAL A 149 -15.66 -15.00 11.22
CA VAL A 149 -15.50 -13.69 11.86
C VAL A 149 -15.40 -13.79 13.37
N TYR A 150 -14.35 -13.18 13.93
CA TYR A 150 -14.25 -12.87 15.35
C TYR A 150 -14.27 -11.36 15.55
N LEU A 151 -15.39 -10.83 16.08
CA LEU A 151 -15.64 -9.40 16.22
C LEU A 151 -16.07 -9.03 17.64
N MET A 152 -15.35 -8.11 18.29
CA MET A 152 -15.73 -7.65 19.63
C MET A 152 -16.91 -6.67 19.60
N ILE A 153 -16.82 -5.60 18.80
CA ILE A 153 -17.90 -4.61 18.66
C ILE A 153 -18.21 -4.36 17.18
N GLY A 154 -19.45 -4.61 16.76
CA GLY A 154 -19.84 -4.51 15.36
C GLY A 154 -21.15 -3.76 15.13
N VAL A 155 -21.23 -3.00 14.04
CA VAL A 155 -22.51 -2.50 13.51
C VAL A 155 -22.53 -2.79 12.02
N GLY A 156 -23.40 -3.69 11.56
CA GLY A 156 -23.31 -4.11 10.17
C GLY A 156 -24.09 -5.34 9.77
N MET A 157 -23.92 -5.72 8.50
CA MET A 157 -24.35 -7.01 7.98
C MET A 157 -23.20 -8.00 8.17
N LEU A 158 -23.47 -9.10 8.88
CA LEU A 158 -22.50 -10.15 9.15
C LEU A 158 -23.01 -11.47 8.57
N GLN A 159 -22.22 -12.12 7.72
CA GLN A 159 -22.57 -13.37 7.05
C GLN A 159 -21.44 -14.40 7.19
N GLY A 160 -21.79 -15.67 7.41
CA GLY A 160 -20.84 -16.75 7.67
C GLY A 160 -20.84 -17.17 9.14
N ASP A 161 -19.76 -17.80 9.58
CA ASP A 161 -19.58 -18.24 10.96
C ASP A 161 -19.06 -17.08 11.81
N VAL A 162 -19.95 -16.47 12.59
CA VAL A 162 -19.67 -15.19 13.27
C VAL A 162 -19.73 -15.35 14.78
N TYR A 163 -18.62 -15.01 15.45
CA TYR A 163 -18.55 -14.73 16.87
C TYR A 163 -18.59 -13.21 17.10
N LEU A 164 -19.71 -12.69 17.60
CA LEU A 164 -19.91 -11.28 17.92
C LEU A 164 -20.16 -11.10 19.43
N MET A 165 -19.35 -10.27 20.10
CA MET A 165 -19.55 -10.00 21.54
C MET A 165 -20.63 -8.93 21.80
N MET A 166 -20.59 -7.80 21.08
CA MET A 166 -21.57 -6.73 21.20
C MET A 166 -21.82 -6.07 19.85
N GLY A 167 -23.06 -5.79 19.50
CA GLY A 167 -23.30 -5.09 18.25
C GLY A 167 -24.73 -5.07 17.77
N VAL A 168 -24.92 -4.44 16.61
CA VAL A 168 -26.16 -4.43 15.86
C VAL A 168 -25.92 -5.18 14.56
N ARG A 169 -26.62 -6.31 14.39
CA ARG A 169 -26.61 -7.09 13.17
C ARG A 169 -27.84 -6.75 12.33
N TYR A 170 -27.63 -6.44 11.06
CA TYR A 170 -28.69 -6.35 10.07
C TYR A 170 -28.78 -7.71 9.35
N ASP A 171 -29.93 -8.36 9.39
CA ASP A 171 -30.18 -9.62 8.67
C ASP A 171 -30.90 -9.32 7.35
N THR A 172 -30.42 -9.91 6.24
CA THR A 172 -31.20 -9.99 5.00
C THR A 172 -32.01 -11.28 5.05
N GLY A 173 -33.30 -11.15 5.33
CA GLY A 173 -34.25 -12.28 5.39
C GLY A 173 -34.39 -13.06 4.08
#